data_AF-A0A1C4PAY4-F1
#
_entry.id   AF-A0A1C4PAY4-F1
#
_cell.length_a   1.000
_cell.length_b   1.000
_cell.length_c   1.000
_cell.angle_alpha   90.00
_cell.angle_beta   90.00
_cell.angle_gamma   90.00
#
_symmetry.space_group_name_H-M   'P 1'
#
loop_
_entity.id
_entity.type
_entity.pdbx_description
1 polymer ?
#
loop_
_entity_poly.entity_id
_entity_poly.type
_entity_poly.pdbx_seq_one_letter_code
_entity_poly.pdbx_strand_id
1 'polypeptide(L)'
;MPGAYPARDDRTSRQRHAAVPVSPLHGKEQETTSMPQPVPTEPLATALALAASGVPVLPLRAGKMPFGNCPACTRSACGGRPNMLTAGPCECPAPCHGWAAATTDPTEITSPPWALAWRQAVAVAYHPGGAGLTVVDLDNTAAITWARANLPATRTVPTTRGEHWIYRGGMRSSNAIRPGMDIKSWMSYARWLGPGTGTVTVLPEAVRTLAVKEPSAVRPTTVTVPAPAEGGQCRHRTPAYLDRGIAMAEQRITAASEGVHATVYRTFLAVLSAHGRCGCLGEAHIARLFIAAQAKGESARHCTDAWTNARARLGV
;
A
#
# COMPACT_ATOMS: atom_id res chain seq x y z
N MET A 1 63.39 27.96 -70.24
CA MET A 1 63.77 26.55 -70.05
C MET A 1 62.68 25.68 -70.64
N PRO A 2 63.01 24.73 -71.54
CA PRO A 2 62.12 24.15 -72.53
C PRO A 2 61.69 22.71 -72.21
N GLY A 3 60.75 22.16 -72.99
CA GLY A 3 60.46 20.73 -73.08
C GLY A 3 59.05 20.49 -73.64
N ALA A 4 58.85 20.51 -74.96
CA ALA A 4 59.04 19.40 -75.92
C ALA A 4 57.70 18.68 -76.25
N TYR A 5 57.18 18.95 -77.46
CA TYR A 5 56.23 18.18 -78.28
C TYR A 5 56.87 16.86 -78.79
N PRO A 6 56.24 16.00 -79.65
CA PRO A 6 54.84 15.73 -80.02
C PRO A 6 54.48 14.20 -80.17
N ALA A 7 53.31 13.92 -80.77
CA ALA A 7 52.95 12.75 -81.63
C ALA A 7 52.27 11.54 -80.95
N ARG A 8 51.32 10.80 -81.53
CA ARG A 8 50.58 10.82 -82.82
C ARG A 8 49.37 9.86 -82.69
N ASP A 9 48.38 10.07 -83.57
CA ASP A 9 47.37 9.15 -84.15
C ASP A 9 47.12 7.75 -83.55
N ASP A 10 45.84 7.34 -83.42
CA ASP A 10 45.18 6.63 -84.53
C ASP A 10 43.65 6.47 -84.33
N ARG A 11 43.01 6.31 -85.49
CA ARG A 11 41.62 6.09 -85.85
C ARG A 11 40.86 5.06 -85.00
N THR A 12 39.54 5.21 -84.93
CA THR A 12 38.53 4.36 -85.62
C THR A 12 37.12 4.70 -85.10
N SER A 13 36.24 5.16 -85.99
CA SER A 13 35.11 4.39 -86.53
C SER A 13 34.02 4.02 -85.52
N ARG A 14 32.88 4.71 -85.70
CA ARG A 14 31.50 4.30 -85.42
C ARG A 14 31.31 2.81 -85.10
N GLN A 15 30.63 2.52 -84.00
CA GLN A 15 29.59 1.48 -84.01
C GLN A 15 28.54 1.74 -82.93
N ARG A 16 27.29 1.66 -83.39
CA ARG A 16 26.07 1.77 -82.61
C ARG A 16 25.96 0.50 -81.77
N HIS A 17 25.73 0.62 -80.46
CA HIS A 17 25.09 -0.43 -79.69
C HIS A 17 23.82 0.09 -79.07
N ALA A 18 22.77 -0.70 -79.32
CA ALA A 18 21.38 -0.41 -79.05
C ALA A 18 21.09 -0.27 -77.56
N ALA A 19 20.09 0.56 -77.26
CA ALA A 19 19.47 0.68 -75.96
C ALA A 19 18.90 -0.68 -75.52
N VAL A 20 19.32 -1.14 -74.35
CA VAL A 20 18.66 -2.21 -73.59
C VAL A 20 17.52 -1.54 -72.80
N PRO A 21 16.26 -2.00 -72.89
CA PRO A 21 15.18 -1.45 -72.09
C PRO A 21 15.33 -1.87 -70.62
N VAL A 22 15.43 -0.88 -69.74
CA VAL A 22 15.36 -1.05 -68.29
C VAL A 22 13.91 -1.33 -67.93
N SER A 23 13.60 -2.57 -67.50
CA SER A 23 12.30 -2.89 -66.90
C SER A 23 12.10 -2.11 -65.61
N PRO A 24 10.91 -1.51 -65.37
CA PRO A 24 10.63 -0.84 -64.12
C PRO A 24 10.45 -1.88 -63.01
N LEU A 25 11.32 -1.80 -61.99
CA LEU A 25 11.11 -2.47 -60.71
C LEU A 25 9.78 -1.97 -60.14
N HIS A 26 8.79 -2.86 -60.10
CA HIS A 26 7.57 -2.67 -59.34
C HIS A 26 7.96 -2.41 -57.88
N GLY A 27 7.82 -1.16 -57.44
CA GLY A 27 7.78 -0.82 -56.03
C GLY A 27 6.57 -1.53 -55.42
N LYS A 28 6.80 -2.64 -54.73
CA LYS A 28 5.83 -3.17 -53.79
C LYS A 28 5.78 -2.17 -52.63
N GLU A 29 4.73 -1.36 -52.60
CA GLU A 29 4.30 -0.69 -51.38
C GLU A 29 4.25 -1.74 -50.27
N GLN A 30 5.10 -1.55 -49.26
CA GLN A 30 5.04 -2.33 -48.03
C GLN A 30 3.77 -1.91 -47.31
N GLU A 31 2.69 -2.60 -47.64
CA GLU A 31 1.49 -2.65 -46.83
C GLU A 31 1.93 -3.05 -45.41
N THR A 32 1.90 -2.07 -44.51
CA THR A 32 2.14 -2.29 -43.09
C THR A 32 0.98 -3.13 -42.59
N THR A 33 1.13 -4.45 -42.68
CA THR A 33 0.23 -5.43 -42.07
C THR A 33 0.20 -5.12 -40.58
N SER A 34 -0.80 -4.34 -40.17
CA SER A 34 -1.15 -4.11 -38.77
C SER A 34 -1.36 -5.50 -38.18
N MET A 35 -0.37 -5.94 -37.39
CA MET A 35 -0.49 -7.17 -36.62
C MET A 35 -1.80 -7.08 -35.84
N PRO A 36 -2.71 -8.06 -35.98
CA PRO A 36 -3.95 -8.05 -35.22
C PRO A 36 -3.57 -7.95 -33.75
N GLN A 37 -4.01 -6.87 -33.12
CA GLN A 37 -3.75 -6.66 -31.69
C GLN A 37 -4.27 -7.91 -30.97
N PRO A 38 -3.45 -8.57 -30.13
CA PRO A 38 -3.88 -9.76 -29.43
C PRO A 38 -5.16 -9.42 -28.66
N VAL A 39 -6.22 -10.22 -28.88
CA VAL A 39 -7.49 -10.03 -28.17
C VAL A 39 -7.18 -10.06 -26.67
N PRO A 40 -7.57 -9.02 -25.91
CA PRO A 40 -7.29 -8.98 -24.48
C PRO A 40 -7.85 -10.22 -23.79
N THR A 41 -7.09 -10.79 -22.85
CA THR A 41 -7.65 -11.80 -21.95
C THR A 41 -8.86 -11.23 -21.21
N GLU A 42 -9.83 -12.07 -20.85
CA GLU A 42 -11.05 -11.61 -20.15
C GLU A 42 -10.73 -10.76 -18.88
N PRO A 43 -9.70 -11.09 -18.06
CA PRO A 43 -9.25 -10.21 -16.98
C PRO A 43 -8.72 -8.85 -17.46
N LEU A 44 -7.93 -8.80 -18.53
CA LEU A 44 -7.39 -7.54 -19.05
C LEU A 44 -8.49 -6.63 -19.63
N ALA A 45 -9.42 -7.21 -20.40
CA ALA A 45 -10.56 -6.46 -20.92
C ALA A 45 -11.41 -5.86 -19.78
N THR A 46 -11.68 -6.66 -18.75
CA THR A 46 -12.40 -6.21 -17.54
C THR A 46 -11.66 -5.09 -16.82
N ALA A 47 -10.34 -5.22 -16.67
CA ALA A 47 -9.50 -4.21 -16.03
C ALA A 47 -9.56 -2.87 -16.78
N LEU A 48 -9.48 -2.89 -18.11
CA LEU A 48 -9.56 -1.67 -18.94
C LEU A 48 -10.94 -1.01 -18.85
N ALA A 49 -12.03 -1.78 -18.85
CA ALA A 49 -13.38 -1.24 -18.70
C ALA A 49 -13.60 -0.56 -17.33
N LEU A 50 -13.07 -1.16 -16.26
CA LEU A 50 -13.10 -0.60 -14.92
C LEU A 50 -12.24 0.66 -14.80
N ALA A 51 -11.03 0.63 -15.36
CA ALA A 51 -10.11 1.77 -15.37
C ALA A 51 -10.72 2.98 -16.10
N ALA A 52 -11.38 2.75 -17.25
CA ALA A 52 -12.12 3.78 -17.98
C ALA A 52 -13.27 4.40 -17.15
N SER A 53 -13.78 3.67 -16.14
CA SER A 53 -14.78 4.15 -15.19
C SER A 53 -14.17 4.77 -13.92
N GLY A 54 -12.85 5.01 -13.90
CA GLY A 54 -12.14 5.59 -12.76
C GLY A 54 -11.90 4.63 -11.60
N VAL A 55 -12.03 3.31 -11.81
CA VAL A 55 -11.80 2.29 -10.77
C VAL A 55 -10.35 1.81 -10.86
N PRO A 56 -9.50 2.02 -9.84
CA PRO A 56 -8.11 1.55 -9.89
C PRO A 56 -8.04 0.02 -9.76
N VAL A 57 -7.41 -0.65 -10.72
CA VAL A 57 -7.43 -2.12 -10.87
C VAL A 57 -6.06 -2.77 -10.74
N LEU A 58 -6.05 -4.05 -10.38
CA LEU A 58 -4.87 -4.90 -10.32
C LEU A 58 -5.20 -6.37 -10.68
N PRO A 59 -4.25 -7.14 -11.22
CA PRO A 59 -4.41 -8.57 -11.46
C PRO A 59 -4.26 -9.38 -10.16
N LEU A 60 -5.00 -10.47 -10.05
CA LEU A 60 -4.82 -11.50 -9.02
C LEU A 60 -4.38 -12.81 -9.65
N ARG A 61 -3.40 -13.46 -9.02
CA ARG A 61 -2.96 -14.83 -9.36
C ARG A 61 -3.81 -15.87 -8.64
N ALA A 62 -3.54 -17.15 -8.93
CA ALA A 62 -4.11 -18.28 -8.22
C ALA A 62 -4.07 -18.08 -6.69
N GLY A 63 -5.14 -18.49 -6.00
CA GLY A 63 -5.32 -18.21 -4.57
C GLY A 63 -5.82 -16.80 -4.25
N LYS A 64 -6.19 -15.98 -5.25
CA LYS A 64 -6.74 -14.61 -5.09
C LYS A 64 -5.75 -13.64 -4.43
N MET A 65 -4.46 -13.91 -4.61
CA MET A 65 -3.38 -13.07 -4.10
C MET A 65 -2.90 -12.12 -5.19
N PRO A 66 -2.40 -10.92 -4.84
CA PRO A 66 -1.70 -10.10 -5.80
C PRO A 66 -0.45 -10.81 -6.32
N PHE A 67 -0.02 -10.41 -7.52
CA PHE A 67 1.25 -10.85 -8.07
C PHE A 67 2.41 -10.27 -7.24
N GLY A 68 3.39 -11.12 -6.93
CA GLY A 68 4.69 -10.71 -6.42
C GLY A 68 5.66 -10.76 -7.58
N ASN A 69 6.14 -9.60 -8.04
CA ASN A 69 6.87 -9.54 -9.30
C ASN A 69 8.38 -9.71 -9.18
N CYS A 70 8.93 -9.78 -7.97
CA CYS A 70 10.37 -9.93 -7.79
C CYS A 70 10.72 -10.84 -6.60
N PRO A 71 11.77 -11.67 -6.69
CA PRO A 71 12.26 -12.44 -5.54
C PRO A 71 12.60 -11.57 -4.34
N ALA A 72 13.15 -10.37 -4.56
CA ALA A 72 13.43 -9.38 -3.52
C ALA A 72 12.17 -8.80 -2.84
N CYS A 73 11.00 -9.05 -3.42
CA CYS A 73 9.70 -8.58 -2.95
C CYS A 73 8.96 -9.67 -2.16
N THR A 74 9.52 -10.88 -2.10
CA THR A 74 8.96 -11.99 -1.33
C THR A 74 8.73 -11.54 0.11
N ARG A 75 7.49 -11.68 0.60
CA ARG A 75 7.10 -11.22 1.95
C ARG A 75 7.40 -9.73 2.21
N SER A 76 7.32 -8.89 1.18
CA SER A 76 7.59 -7.45 1.25
C SER A 76 9.02 -7.09 1.70
N ALA A 77 10.01 -7.96 1.45
CA ALA A 77 11.40 -7.73 1.87
C ALA A 77 12.03 -6.45 1.29
N CYS A 78 11.55 -5.97 0.13
CA CYS A 78 11.94 -4.69 -0.47
C CYS A 78 11.46 -3.44 0.30
N GLY A 79 10.74 -3.60 1.42
CA GLY A 79 10.21 -2.50 2.23
C GLY A 79 8.87 -1.95 1.74
N GLY A 80 8.38 -2.35 0.56
CA GLY A 80 7.11 -1.87 -0.01
C GLY A 80 7.20 -0.46 -0.62
N ARG A 81 6.15 -0.01 -1.30
CA ARG A 81 5.96 1.36 -1.81
C ARG A 81 5.53 2.32 -0.68
N PRO A 82 5.67 3.64 -0.86
CA PRO A 82 5.39 4.63 0.18
C PRO A 82 3.97 4.56 0.78
N ASN A 83 2.99 4.10 0.01
CA ASN A 83 1.61 3.96 0.45
C ASN A 83 1.33 2.64 1.19
N MET A 84 2.25 1.68 1.26
CA MET A 84 2.03 0.39 1.91
C MET A 84 1.89 0.48 3.44
N LEU A 85 1.36 -0.60 4.04
CA LEU A 85 1.35 -0.80 5.49
C LEU A 85 2.77 -0.76 6.09
N THR A 86 3.73 -1.39 5.41
CA THR A 86 5.17 -1.16 5.62
C THR A 86 5.63 -0.36 4.43
N ALA A 87 5.83 0.95 4.61
CA ALA A 87 6.32 1.83 3.57
C ALA A 87 7.84 1.71 3.41
N GLY A 88 8.34 1.80 2.18
CA GLY A 88 9.77 1.66 1.88
C GLY A 88 10.16 2.22 0.51
N PRO A 89 11.44 2.09 0.14
CA PRO A 89 12.00 2.67 -1.09
C PRO A 89 11.85 1.71 -2.28
N CYS A 90 10.78 0.93 -2.37
CA CYS A 90 10.67 -0.04 -3.46
C CYS A 90 10.58 0.66 -4.83
N GLU A 91 11.63 0.51 -5.64
CA GLU A 91 11.75 1.06 -7.00
C GLU A 91 11.52 0.02 -8.11
N CYS A 92 10.89 -1.12 -7.79
CA CYS A 92 10.73 -2.19 -8.78
C CYS A 92 9.96 -1.69 -10.02
N PRO A 93 10.49 -1.96 -11.24
CA PRO A 93 9.89 -1.49 -12.49
C PRO A 93 8.63 -2.28 -12.89
N ALA A 94 8.36 -3.38 -12.19
CA ALA A 94 7.21 -4.25 -12.44
C ALA A 94 6.10 -4.00 -11.40
N PRO A 95 4.82 -4.24 -11.73
CA PRO A 95 3.70 -4.01 -10.81
C PRO A 95 3.84 -4.82 -9.53
N CYS A 96 4.16 -4.13 -8.46
CA CYS A 96 4.57 -4.79 -7.24
C CYS A 96 3.62 -4.43 -6.11
N HIS A 97 3.26 -5.46 -5.33
CA HIS A 97 2.65 -5.45 -3.99
C HIS A 97 1.14 -5.13 -3.87
N GLY A 98 0.37 -5.34 -4.92
CA GLY A 98 -1.09 -5.45 -4.80
C GLY A 98 -1.82 -4.13 -4.83
N TRP A 99 -2.62 -3.81 -3.81
CA TRP A 99 -3.55 -2.67 -3.89
C TRP A 99 -2.84 -1.33 -4.17
N ALA A 100 -1.57 -1.17 -3.79
CA ALA A 100 -0.79 0.05 -4.07
C ALA A 100 -0.36 0.18 -5.54
N ALA A 101 -0.35 -0.93 -6.28
CA ALA A 101 -0.12 -0.93 -7.72
C ALA A 101 -1.44 -0.78 -8.49
N ALA A 102 -2.59 -0.65 -7.80
CA ALA A 102 -3.85 -0.45 -8.47
C ALA A 102 -3.84 0.91 -9.20
N THR A 103 -4.18 0.88 -10.49
CA THR A 103 -4.08 2.05 -11.37
C THR A 103 -5.31 2.18 -12.26
N THR A 104 -5.61 3.39 -12.69
CA THR A 104 -6.60 3.70 -13.72
C THR A 104 -5.96 4.01 -15.07
N ASP A 105 -4.62 4.06 -15.14
CA ASP A 105 -3.91 4.41 -16.37
C ASP A 105 -3.91 3.22 -17.33
N PRO A 106 -4.61 3.31 -18.49
CA PRO A 106 -4.63 2.21 -19.45
C PRO A 106 -3.24 1.92 -20.03
N THR A 107 -2.36 2.92 -20.12
CA THR A 107 -1.00 2.75 -20.65
C THR A 107 -0.15 1.91 -19.70
N GLU A 108 -0.30 2.13 -18.38
CA GLU A 108 0.34 1.31 -17.35
C GLU A 108 -0.24 -0.11 -17.36
N ILE A 109 -1.57 -0.24 -17.42
CA ILE A 109 -2.28 -1.54 -17.45
C ILE A 109 -1.81 -2.40 -18.64
N THR A 110 -1.64 -1.82 -19.84
CA THR A 110 -1.21 -2.54 -21.05
C THR A 110 0.31 -2.61 -21.22
N SER A 111 1.09 -2.06 -20.28
CA SER A 111 2.53 -1.95 -20.43
C SER A 111 3.24 -3.33 -20.43
N PRO A 112 4.40 -3.46 -21.10
CA PRO A 112 5.15 -4.71 -21.11
C PRO A 112 5.42 -5.32 -19.72
N PRO A 113 5.72 -4.55 -18.65
CA PRO A 113 5.88 -5.10 -17.30
C PRO A 113 4.63 -5.78 -16.72
N TRP A 114 3.43 -5.40 -17.15
CA TRP A 114 2.16 -5.98 -16.69
C TRP A 114 1.69 -7.16 -17.55
N ALA A 115 2.24 -7.31 -18.76
CA ALA A 115 1.75 -8.26 -19.75
C ALA A 115 1.72 -9.72 -19.26
N LEU A 116 2.77 -10.17 -18.55
CA LEU A 116 2.79 -11.54 -18.00
C LEU A 116 1.75 -11.72 -16.88
N ALA A 117 1.62 -10.72 -15.99
CA ALA A 117 0.66 -10.76 -14.90
C ALA A 117 -0.78 -10.87 -15.42
N TRP A 118 -1.14 -10.12 -16.48
CA TRP A 118 -2.46 -10.21 -17.10
C TRP A 118 -2.71 -11.52 -17.85
N ARG A 119 -1.69 -12.11 -18.47
CA ARG A 119 -1.82 -13.45 -19.08
C ARG A 119 -2.07 -14.54 -18.05
N GLN A 120 -1.51 -14.39 -16.85
CA GLN A 120 -1.64 -15.37 -15.75
C GLN A 120 -2.75 -15.03 -14.76
N ALA A 121 -3.39 -13.86 -14.90
CA ALA A 121 -4.41 -13.41 -13.98
C ALA A 121 -5.61 -14.35 -14.03
N VAL A 122 -6.08 -14.76 -12.85
CA VAL A 122 -7.30 -15.57 -12.70
C VAL A 122 -8.49 -14.72 -12.23
N ALA A 123 -8.23 -13.48 -11.83
CA ALA A 123 -9.25 -12.51 -11.45
C ALA A 123 -8.70 -11.08 -11.52
N VAL A 124 -9.61 -10.11 -11.59
CA VAL A 124 -9.33 -8.69 -11.37
C VAL A 124 -9.71 -8.32 -9.94
N ALA A 125 -8.88 -7.51 -9.29
CA ALA A 125 -9.25 -6.80 -8.08
C ALA A 125 -9.19 -5.29 -8.32
N TYR A 126 -9.82 -4.55 -7.43
CA TYR A 126 -9.79 -3.09 -7.43
C TYR A 126 -9.45 -2.56 -6.04
N HIS A 127 -8.96 -1.33 -6.01
CA HIS A 127 -8.72 -0.58 -4.78
C HIS A 127 -9.97 0.24 -4.42
N PRO A 128 -10.79 -0.16 -3.42
CA PRO A 128 -12.06 0.52 -3.17
C PRO A 128 -11.85 1.95 -2.69
N GLY A 129 -10.88 2.20 -1.79
CA GLY A 129 -10.56 3.55 -1.32
C GLY A 129 -10.19 4.50 -2.46
N GLY A 130 -9.36 4.04 -3.41
CA GLY A 130 -8.98 4.81 -4.60
C GLY A 130 -10.13 5.07 -5.57
N ALA A 131 -11.18 4.25 -5.54
CA ALA A 131 -12.43 4.49 -6.26
C ALA A 131 -13.45 5.34 -5.46
N GLY A 132 -13.08 5.82 -4.27
CA GLY A 132 -13.98 6.54 -3.37
C GLY A 132 -15.09 5.65 -2.80
N LEU A 133 -14.82 4.36 -2.61
CA LEU A 133 -15.76 3.35 -2.13
C LEU A 133 -15.27 2.66 -0.86
N THR A 134 -16.21 2.13 -0.09
CA THR A 134 -15.97 1.20 1.01
C THR A 134 -16.75 -0.08 0.78
N VAL A 135 -16.07 -1.21 0.89
CA VAL A 135 -16.68 -2.55 0.85
C VAL A 135 -16.74 -3.08 2.27
N VAL A 136 -17.94 -3.40 2.74
CA VAL A 136 -18.13 -4.29 3.90
C VAL A 136 -18.20 -5.71 3.36
N ASP A 137 -17.17 -6.50 3.64
CA ASP A 137 -17.06 -7.89 3.19
C ASP A 137 -17.67 -8.82 4.24
N LEU A 138 -18.73 -9.53 3.86
CA LEU A 138 -19.52 -10.41 4.72
C LEU A 138 -19.29 -11.85 4.27
N ASP A 139 -18.61 -12.63 5.11
CA ASP A 139 -18.04 -13.93 4.72
C ASP A 139 -19.01 -15.11 4.92
N ASN A 140 -20.16 -14.90 5.57
CA ASN A 140 -21.12 -15.95 5.90
C ASN A 140 -22.55 -15.42 6.14
N THR A 141 -23.52 -16.33 6.22
CA THR A 141 -24.94 -16.02 6.44
C THR A 141 -25.21 -15.23 7.72
N ALA A 142 -24.49 -15.51 8.82
CA ALA A 142 -24.70 -14.78 10.07
C ALA A 142 -24.27 -13.31 9.96
N ALA A 143 -23.15 -13.05 9.27
CA ALA A 143 -22.69 -11.69 8.96
C ALA A 143 -23.70 -10.95 8.07
N ILE A 144 -24.27 -11.62 7.07
CA ILE A 144 -25.31 -11.06 6.19
C ILE A 144 -26.58 -10.72 6.97
N THR A 145 -27.11 -11.67 7.74
CA THR A 145 -28.31 -11.45 8.56
C THR A 145 -28.12 -10.28 9.52
N TRP A 146 -26.95 -10.21 10.17
CA TRP A 146 -26.62 -9.09 11.04
C TRP A 146 -26.56 -7.77 10.28
N ALA A 147 -25.87 -7.73 9.12
CA ALA A 147 -25.77 -6.52 8.32
C ALA A 147 -27.14 -6.01 7.86
N ARG A 148 -28.04 -6.89 7.42
CA ARG A 148 -29.42 -6.54 7.05
C ARG A 148 -30.23 -5.95 8.20
N ALA A 149 -29.99 -6.40 9.42
CA ALA A 149 -30.69 -5.89 10.59
C ALA A 149 -30.13 -4.57 11.14
N ASN A 150 -28.85 -4.26 10.86
CA ASN A 150 -28.13 -3.19 11.57
C ASN A 150 -27.54 -2.10 10.67
N LEU A 151 -27.41 -2.34 9.36
CA LEU A 151 -26.79 -1.42 8.42
C LEU A 151 -27.78 -0.96 7.35
N PRO A 152 -27.70 0.30 6.89
CA PRO A 152 -28.49 0.77 5.77
C PRO A 152 -28.27 -0.08 4.52
N ALA A 153 -29.35 -0.41 3.81
CA ALA A 153 -29.24 -1.13 2.55
C ALA A 153 -28.37 -0.35 1.55
N THR A 154 -27.55 -1.10 0.81
CA THR A 154 -26.72 -0.55 -0.25
C THR A 154 -26.52 -1.62 -1.33
N ARG A 155 -25.81 -1.28 -2.39
CA ARG A 155 -25.47 -2.20 -3.46
C ARG A 155 -24.74 -3.43 -2.92
N THR A 156 -25.21 -4.62 -3.27
CA THR A 156 -24.59 -5.88 -2.86
C THR A 156 -24.02 -6.63 -4.07
N VAL A 157 -22.93 -7.36 -3.85
CA VAL A 157 -22.34 -8.26 -4.83
C VAL A 157 -22.19 -9.63 -4.18
N PRO A 158 -22.84 -10.68 -4.69
CA PRO A 158 -22.67 -12.03 -4.17
C PRO A 158 -21.21 -12.49 -4.29
N THR A 159 -20.70 -13.12 -3.24
CA THR A 159 -19.42 -13.83 -3.24
C THR A 159 -19.68 -15.34 -3.16
N THR A 160 -18.62 -16.16 -3.16
CA THR A 160 -18.76 -17.62 -3.04
C THR A 160 -19.45 -18.04 -1.73
N ARG A 161 -19.28 -17.29 -0.65
CA ARG A 161 -19.77 -17.67 0.69
C ARG A 161 -20.64 -16.59 1.37
N GLY A 162 -20.67 -15.39 0.82
CA GLY A 162 -21.46 -14.31 1.37
C GLY A 162 -21.62 -13.15 0.39
N GLU A 163 -21.43 -11.91 0.85
CA GLU A 163 -21.76 -10.70 0.08
C GLU A 163 -20.73 -9.59 0.33
N HIS A 164 -20.40 -8.83 -0.73
CA HIS A 164 -19.80 -7.51 -0.58
C HIS A 164 -20.91 -6.46 -0.55
N TRP A 165 -20.94 -5.60 0.47
CA TRP A 165 -21.83 -4.44 0.55
C TRP A 165 -21.04 -3.17 0.26
N ILE A 166 -21.43 -2.43 -0.78
CA ILE A 166 -20.64 -1.33 -1.34
C ILE A 166 -21.26 0.02 -0.97
N TYR A 167 -20.52 0.85 -0.27
CA TYR A 167 -20.90 2.23 0.06
C TYR A 167 -20.02 3.26 -0.66
N ARG A 168 -20.58 4.44 -0.94
CA ARG A 168 -19.85 5.58 -1.49
C ARG A 168 -19.19 6.39 -0.38
N GLY A 169 -17.86 6.46 -0.40
CA GLY A 169 -17.02 7.16 0.57
C GLY A 169 -15.85 6.27 0.99
N GLY A 170 -14.66 6.85 1.09
CA GLY A 170 -13.48 6.16 1.58
C GLY A 170 -13.35 6.21 3.11
N MET A 171 -12.80 5.15 3.69
CA MET A 171 -12.32 5.10 5.07
C MET A 171 -11.09 4.19 5.20
N ARG A 172 -10.46 4.16 6.38
CA ARG A 172 -9.40 3.19 6.65
C ARG A 172 -9.99 1.77 6.69
N SER A 173 -9.32 0.81 6.07
CA SER A 173 -9.70 -0.60 6.18
C SER A 173 -9.54 -1.11 7.61
N SER A 174 -10.39 -2.05 8.01
CA SER A 174 -10.33 -2.72 9.30
C SER A 174 -10.77 -4.16 9.14
N ASN A 175 -9.94 -5.11 9.59
CA ASN A 175 -10.27 -6.53 9.53
C ASN A 175 -10.88 -6.99 10.85
N ALA A 176 -11.69 -8.04 10.79
CA ALA A 176 -12.33 -8.65 11.95
C ALA A 176 -13.08 -7.62 12.81
N ILE A 177 -13.79 -6.70 12.17
CA ILE A 177 -14.66 -5.74 12.87
C ILE A 177 -15.77 -6.46 13.64
N ARG A 178 -16.20 -7.61 13.12
CA ARG A 178 -17.05 -8.61 13.77
C ARG A 178 -16.71 -10.00 13.18
N PRO A 179 -17.16 -11.12 13.78
CA PRO A 179 -16.98 -12.44 13.19
C PRO A 179 -17.50 -12.52 11.74
N GLY A 180 -16.62 -12.81 10.79
CA GLY A 180 -16.96 -12.89 9.36
C GLY A 180 -17.26 -11.54 8.70
N MET A 181 -16.78 -10.43 9.27
CA MET A 181 -16.97 -9.09 8.71
C MET A 181 -15.65 -8.31 8.66
N ASP A 182 -15.32 -7.79 7.48
CA ASP A 182 -14.21 -6.86 7.26
C ASP A 182 -14.69 -5.57 6.60
N ILE A 183 -13.95 -4.49 6.80
CA ILE A 183 -14.04 -3.24 6.02
C ILE A 183 -12.83 -3.16 5.10
N LYS A 184 -13.07 -3.09 3.79
CA LYS A 184 -12.06 -2.94 2.74
C LYS A 184 -12.28 -1.61 2.01
N SER A 185 -11.37 -0.67 2.21
CA SER A 185 -11.36 0.66 1.58
C SER A 185 -9.91 1.10 1.31
N TRP A 186 -9.35 2.03 2.09
CA TRP A 186 -7.98 2.48 1.94
C TRP A 186 -7.01 1.38 2.38
N MET A 187 -5.88 1.25 1.67
CA MET A 187 -4.87 0.22 1.97
C MET A 187 -5.37 -1.22 1.86
N SER A 188 -6.36 -1.48 1.02
CA SER A 188 -6.92 -2.81 0.77
C SER A 188 -7.39 -2.93 -0.68
N TYR A 189 -7.63 -4.17 -1.11
CA TYR A 189 -8.27 -4.50 -2.37
C TYR A 189 -9.49 -5.38 -2.14
N ALA A 190 -10.43 -5.34 -3.08
CA ALA A 190 -11.54 -6.27 -3.17
C ALA A 190 -11.52 -6.92 -4.56
N ARG A 191 -11.92 -8.20 -4.64
CA ARG A 191 -12.08 -8.87 -5.94
C ARG A 191 -13.26 -8.25 -6.68
N TRP A 192 -13.10 -7.99 -7.97
CA TRP A 192 -14.20 -7.67 -8.86
C TRP A 192 -15.00 -8.95 -9.16
N LEU A 193 -16.30 -8.91 -8.89
CA LEU A 193 -17.24 -10.02 -9.05
C LEU A 193 -18.46 -9.62 -9.90
N GLY A 194 -18.38 -8.46 -10.57
CA GLY A 194 -19.46 -7.86 -11.33
C GLY A 194 -20.06 -6.61 -10.66
N PRO A 195 -21.04 -5.98 -11.31
CA PRO A 195 -21.59 -4.68 -10.91
C PRO A 195 -22.49 -4.72 -9.67
N GLY A 196 -22.95 -5.91 -9.25
CA GLY A 196 -23.87 -6.07 -8.12
C GLY A 196 -25.32 -5.66 -8.41
N THR A 197 -26.14 -5.67 -7.36
CA THR A 197 -27.56 -5.30 -7.39
C THR A 197 -27.85 -4.18 -6.41
N GLY A 198 -28.81 -3.31 -6.74
CA GLY A 198 -29.21 -2.17 -5.91
C GLY A 198 -28.40 -0.89 -6.11
N THR A 199 -28.79 0.14 -5.36
CA THR A 199 -28.20 1.49 -5.40
C THR A 199 -27.05 1.62 -4.43
N VAL A 200 -26.00 2.34 -4.83
CA VAL A 200 -24.90 2.66 -3.90
C VAL A 200 -25.34 3.77 -2.95
N THR A 201 -25.36 3.48 -1.67
CA THR A 201 -25.66 4.43 -0.58
C THR A 201 -24.38 5.13 -0.12
N VAL A 202 -24.48 6.39 0.34
CA VAL A 202 -23.35 7.10 0.97
C VAL A 202 -22.91 6.37 2.23
N LEU A 203 -21.60 6.31 2.49
CA LEU A 203 -20.98 5.66 3.64
C LEU A 203 -21.56 6.23 4.96
N PRO A 204 -22.41 5.46 5.67
CA PRO A 204 -23.09 5.95 6.85
C PRO A 204 -22.18 5.89 8.07
N GLU A 205 -22.48 6.71 9.08
CA GLU A 205 -21.73 6.71 10.34
C GLU A 205 -21.74 5.33 11.02
N ALA A 206 -22.85 4.59 10.93
CA ALA A 206 -22.97 3.23 11.46
C ALA A 206 -21.90 2.26 10.92
N VAL A 207 -21.42 2.44 9.68
CA VAL A 207 -20.29 1.64 9.14
C VAL A 207 -18.96 2.18 9.63
N ARG A 208 -18.81 3.50 9.77
CA ARG A 208 -17.59 4.14 10.29
C ARG A 208 -17.32 3.72 11.73
N THR A 209 -18.36 3.66 12.56
CA THR A 209 -18.28 3.25 13.96
C THR A 209 -17.87 1.79 14.13
N LEU A 210 -18.16 0.91 13.16
CA LEU A 210 -17.69 -0.50 13.21
C LEU A 210 -16.16 -0.63 13.13
N ALA A 211 -15.47 0.33 12.52
CA ALA A 211 -14.01 0.33 12.47
C ALA A 211 -13.36 0.78 13.79
N VAL A 212 -14.13 1.38 14.69
CA VAL A 212 -13.66 1.74 16.03
C VAL A 212 -13.74 0.49 16.88
N LYS A 213 -12.59 -0.12 17.14
CA LYS A 213 -12.52 -1.24 18.07
C LYS A 213 -12.90 -0.71 19.45
N GLU A 214 -14.02 -1.17 19.98
CA GLU A 214 -14.42 -0.91 21.36
C GLU A 214 -13.24 -1.30 22.28
N PRO A 215 -12.86 -0.46 23.26
CA PRO A 215 -11.85 -0.86 24.23
C PRO A 215 -12.30 -2.17 24.86
N SER A 216 -11.54 -3.24 24.63
CA SER A 216 -11.82 -4.51 25.27
C SER A 216 -11.86 -4.23 26.76
N ALA A 217 -12.99 -4.53 27.43
CA ALA A 217 -13.09 -4.42 28.87
C ALA A 217 -11.90 -5.18 29.47
N VAL A 218 -10.96 -4.45 30.06
CA VAL A 218 -9.79 -5.02 30.71
C VAL A 218 -10.34 -5.72 31.95
N ARG A 219 -10.58 -7.03 31.85
CA ARG A 219 -10.65 -7.85 33.06
C ARG A 219 -9.26 -7.78 33.70
N PRO A 220 -9.13 -7.35 34.97
CA PRO A 220 -7.85 -7.41 35.65
C PRO A 220 -7.44 -8.87 35.78
N THR A 221 -6.59 -9.35 34.88
CA THR A 221 -5.86 -10.60 35.07
C THR A 221 -4.73 -10.29 36.03
N THR A 222 -4.81 -10.81 37.24
CA THR A 222 -3.68 -10.88 38.16
C THR A 222 -2.62 -11.78 37.52
N VAL A 223 -1.67 -11.16 36.82
CA VAL A 223 -0.44 -11.83 36.41
C VAL A 223 0.49 -11.79 37.60
N THR A 224 0.64 -12.94 38.26
CA THR A 224 1.66 -13.11 39.31
C THR A 224 3.02 -13.14 38.64
N VAL A 225 3.69 -11.98 38.61
CA VAL A 225 5.08 -11.87 38.19
C VAL A 225 5.95 -12.48 39.30
N PRO A 226 6.85 -13.45 39.02
CA PRO A 226 7.78 -13.94 40.03
C PRO A 226 8.62 -12.77 40.54
N ALA A 227 8.81 -12.69 41.86
CA ALA A 227 9.68 -11.71 42.48
C ALA A 227 11.07 -11.76 41.81
N PRO A 228 11.61 -10.65 41.29
CA PRO A 228 12.94 -10.66 40.70
C PRO A 228 13.99 -10.81 41.79
N ALA A 229 14.96 -11.68 41.52
CA ALA A 229 16.14 -11.87 42.34
C ALA A 229 16.79 -10.53 42.71
N GLU A 230 17.13 -10.41 43.99
CA GLU A 230 17.97 -9.35 44.53
C GLU A 230 19.30 -9.27 43.75
N GLY A 231 19.80 -8.06 43.50
CA GLY A 231 21.25 -7.87 43.26
C GLY A 231 21.75 -7.27 41.94
N GLY A 232 20.99 -6.40 41.26
CA GLY A 232 21.55 -5.56 40.19
C GLY A 232 21.74 -4.10 40.64
N GLN A 233 22.99 -3.63 40.81
CA GLN A 233 23.34 -2.24 41.12
C GLN A 233 23.06 -1.31 39.92
N CYS A 234 21.80 -1.01 39.65
CA CYS A 234 21.48 0.12 38.79
C CYS A 234 21.62 1.41 39.62
N ARG A 235 22.54 2.30 39.22
CA ARG A 235 22.69 3.64 39.86
C ARG A 235 21.37 4.44 39.87
N HIS A 236 20.45 4.12 38.94
CA HIS A 236 19.11 4.70 38.83
C HIS A 236 18.05 4.09 39.77
N ARG A 237 18.42 3.09 40.59
CA ARG A 237 17.49 2.46 41.56
C ARG A 237 17.42 3.20 42.90
N THR A 238 18.11 4.34 43.04
CA THR A 238 17.82 5.25 44.14
C THR A 238 16.51 5.99 43.82
N PRO A 239 15.43 5.83 44.63
CA PRO A 239 14.12 6.40 44.29
C PRO A 239 14.19 7.91 44.01
N ALA A 240 14.95 8.65 44.82
CA ALA A 240 15.15 10.08 44.66
C ALA A 240 15.82 10.50 43.33
N TYR A 241 16.70 9.67 42.76
CA TYR A 241 17.35 9.98 41.48
C TYR A 241 16.39 9.74 40.31
N LEU A 242 15.65 8.63 40.34
CA LEU A 242 14.64 8.31 39.34
C LEU A 242 13.52 9.34 39.34
N ASP A 243 12.97 9.66 40.51
CA ASP A 243 11.91 10.66 40.64
C ASP A 243 12.31 12.03 40.14
N ARG A 244 13.57 12.44 40.38
CA ARG A 244 14.12 13.68 39.83
C ARG A 244 14.20 13.64 38.31
N GLY A 245 14.66 12.53 37.73
CA GLY A 245 14.70 12.35 36.28
C GLY A 245 13.31 12.41 35.63
N ILE A 246 12.31 11.80 36.26
CA ILE A 246 10.91 11.84 35.82
C ILE A 246 10.33 13.26 35.96
N ALA A 247 10.59 13.95 37.07
CA ALA A 247 10.15 15.34 37.25
C ALA A 247 10.75 16.28 36.18
N MET A 248 12.01 16.09 35.80
CA MET A 248 12.63 16.85 34.71
C MET A 248 11.97 16.56 33.35
N ALA A 249 11.56 15.31 33.11
CA ALA A 249 10.84 14.93 31.89
C ALA A 249 9.43 15.54 31.85
N GLU A 250 8.70 15.55 32.97
CA GLU A 250 7.41 16.23 33.11
C GLU A 250 7.53 17.74 32.83
N GLN A 251 8.57 18.39 33.38
CA GLN A 251 8.84 19.81 33.15
C GLN A 251 9.11 20.10 31.68
N ARG A 252 9.91 19.28 30.99
CA ARG A 252 10.19 19.45 29.55
C ARG A 252 8.94 19.35 28.68
N ILE A 253 8.06 18.40 29.01
CA ILE A 253 6.77 18.26 28.32
C ILE A 253 5.91 19.50 28.59
N THR A 254 5.81 19.92 29.85
CA THR A 254 4.99 21.06 30.29
C THR A 254 5.50 22.41 29.76
N ALA A 255 6.80 22.53 29.50
CA ALA A 255 7.39 23.75 28.95
C ALA A 255 7.21 23.88 27.41
N ALA A 256 6.71 22.86 26.72
CA ALA A 256 6.49 22.92 25.29
C ALA A 256 5.40 23.96 24.93
N SER A 257 5.78 24.96 24.14
CA SER A 257 4.88 25.97 23.58
C SER A 257 4.36 25.60 22.19
N GLU A 258 5.17 24.88 21.41
CA GLU A 258 4.84 24.37 20.07
C GLU A 258 5.49 22.99 19.86
N GLY A 259 5.05 22.26 18.84
CA GLY A 259 5.61 20.95 18.51
C GLY A 259 5.45 19.91 19.63
N VAL A 260 4.33 19.97 20.36
CA VAL A 260 4.04 19.10 21.53
C VAL A 260 4.31 17.63 21.22
N HIS A 261 3.84 17.14 20.06
CA HIS A 261 4.03 15.76 19.64
C HIS A 261 5.50 15.33 19.54
N ALA A 262 6.32 16.14 18.87
CA ALA A 262 7.75 15.87 18.72
C ALA A 262 8.49 15.97 20.06
N THR A 263 8.04 16.85 20.97
CA THR A 263 8.62 17.00 22.30
C THR A 263 8.28 15.83 23.21
N VAL A 264 7.05 15.34 23.17
CA VAL A 264 6.61 14.13 23.90
C VAL A 264 7.41 12.92 23.44
N TYR A 265 7.48 12.68 22.13
CA TYR A 265 8.24 11.56 21.58
C TYR A 265 9.73 11.61 21.97
N ARG A 266 10.39 12.77 21.80
CA ARG A 266 11.81 12.94 22.20
C ARG A 266 12.02 12.73 23.69
N THR A 267 11.08 13.16 24.53
CA THR A 267 11.15 12.97 25.99
C THR A 267 11.01 11.50 26.36
N PHE A 268 10.06 10.78 25.77
CA PHE A 268 9.89 9.34 25.99
C PHE A 268 11.12 8.55 25.54
N LEU A 269 11.68 8.90 24.39
CA LEU A 269 12.92 8.31 23.89
C LEU A 269 14.10 8.53 24.86
N ALA A 270 14.23 9.73 25.43
CA ALA A 270 15.29 10.04 26.39
C ALA A 270 15.13 9.23 27.71
N VAL A 271 13.91 9.14 28.25
CA VAL A 271 13.62 8.36 29.46
C VAL A 271 13.90 6.88 29.23
N LEU A 272 13.43 6.32 28.11
CA LEU A 272 13.64 4.90 27.78
C LEU A 272 15.10 4.59 27.45
N SER A 273 15.84 5.53 26.86
CA SER A 273 17.27 5.35 26.63
C SER A 273 18.06 5.26 27.94
N ALA A 274 17.64 5.99 28.98
CA ALA A 274 18.30 5.98 30.28
C ALA A 274 17.85 4.82 31.19
N HIS A 275 16.58 4.42 31.12
CA HIS A 275 15.97 3.51 32.11
C HIS A 275 15.32 2.25 31.53
N GLY A 276 15.15 2.16 30.21
CA GLY A 276 14.42 1.08 29.54
C GLY A 276 15.04 -0.31 29.71
N ARG A 277 16.36 -0.40 29.95
CA ARG A 277 17.08 -1.67 30.21
C ARG A 277 17.29 -1.97 31.70
N CYS A 278 16.99 -1.01 32.57
CA CYS A 278 17.36 -1.07 33.99
C CYS A 278 16.30 -1.73 34.88
N GLY A 279 15.06 -1.83 34.41
CA GLY A 279 13.93 -2.31 35.20
C GLY A 279 13.53 -1.39 36.37
N CYS A 280 14.12 -0.19 36.48
CA CYS A 280 13.77 0.79 37.52
C CYS A 280 12.50 1.59 37.19
N LEU A 281 12.11 1.64 35.91
CA LEU A 281 10.96 2.38 35.46
C LEU A 281 9.67 1.57 35.67
N GLY A 282 8.96 1.83 36.76
CA GLY A 282 7.65 1.25 37.03
C GLY A 282 6.46 2.01 36.41
N GLU A 283 5.29 1.37 36.40
CA GLU A 283 4.04 1.89 35.84
C GLU A 283 3.65 3.28 36.35
N ALA A 284 3.87 3.57 37.64
CA ALA A 284 3.57 4.88 38.21
C ALA A 284 4.37 6.02 37.54
N HIS A 285 5.61 5.76 37.16
CA HIS A 285 6.45 6.75 36.45
C HIS A 285 5.98 6.94 35.00
N ILE A 286 5.57 5.86 34.34
CA ILE A 286 5.05 5.90 32.97
C ILE A 286 3.74 6.69 32.94
N ALA A 287 2.84 6.41 33.88
CA ALA A 287 1.56 7.11 34.03
C ALA A 287 1.76 8.62 34.21
N ARG A 288 2.70 9.02 35.06
CA ARG A 288 3.10 10.43 35.27
C ARG A 288 3.49 11.14 33.97
N LEU A 289 4.34 10.51 33.15
CA LEU A 289 4.75 11.05 31.85
C LEU A 289 3.58 11.17 30.86
N PHE A 290 2.68 10.18 30.85
CA PHE A 290 1.48 10.18 30.01
C PHE A 290 0.48 11.26 30.44
N ILE A 291 0.33 11.50 31.74
CA ILE A 291 -0.52 12.56 32.28
C ILE A 291 0.03 13.93 31.86
N ALA A 292 1.34 14.15 32.01
CA ALA A 292 1.98 15.40 31.59
C ALA A 292 1.82 15.67 30.08
N ALA A 293 1.97 14.64 29.25
CA ALA A 293 1.80 14.74 27.80
C ALA A 293 0.35 15.08 27.42
N GLN A 294 -0.62 14.40 28.02
CA GLN A 294 -2.04 14.64 27.75
C GLN A 294 -2.51 16.00 28.24
N ALA A 295 -2.03 16.46 29.41
CA ALA A 295 -2.30 17.80 29.91
C ALA A 295 -1.77 18.90 28.96
N LYS A 296 -0.77 18.58 28.12
CA LYS A 296 -0.27 19.47 27.07
C LYS A 296 -0.94 19.34 25.71
N GLY A 297 -2.01 18.56 25.62
CA GLY A 297 -2.81 18.42 24.41
C GLY A 297 -2.39 17.25 23.52
N GLU A 298 -1.50 16.38 23.99
CA GLU A 298 -1.24 15.13 23.27
C GLU A 298 -2.38 14.14 23.48
N SER A 299 -2.83 13.47 22.42
CA SER A 299 -3.90 12.47 22.58
C SER A 299 -3.37 11.23 23.29
N ALA A 300 -4.25 10.52 24.02
CA ALA A 300 -3.89 9.25 24.67
C ALA A 300 -3.30 8.25 23.66
N ARG A 301 -3.87 8.20 22.45
CA ARG A 301 -3.38 7.38 21.34
C ARG A 301 -1.95 7.76 20.95
N HIS A 302 -1.68 9.03 20.73
CA HIS A 302 -0.35 9.48 20.33
C HIS A 302 0.68 9.29 21.44
N CYS A 303 0.30 9.38 22.72
CA CYS A 303 1.19 9.02 23.82
C CYS A 303 1.57 7.53 23.74
N THR A 304 0.60 6.64 23.53
CA THR A 304 0.85 5.21 23.35
C THR A 304 1.70 4.90 22.12
N ASP A 305 1.42 5.56 20.99
CA ASP A 305 2.17 5.40 19.75
C ASP A 305 3.62 5.90 19.93
N ALA A 306 3.81 7.09 20.52
CA ALA A 306 5.13 7.65 20.82
C ALA A 306 5.94 6.76 21.76
N TRP A 307 5.31 6.19 22.79
CA TRP A 307 5.96 5.28 23.73
C TRP A 307 6.38 3.96 23.06
N THR A 308 5.45 3.35 22.30
CA THR A 308 5.71 2.11 21.55
C THR A 308 6.83 2.31 20.54
N ASN A 309 6.83 3.44 19.82
CA ASN A 309 7.86 3.76 18.84
C ASN A 309 9.22 3.99 19.50
N ALA A 310 9.27 4.67 20.65
CA ALA A 310 10.51 4.87 21.40
C ALA A 310 11.10 3.55 21.91
N ARG A 311 10.24 2.63 22.40
CA ARG A 311 10.63 1.27 22.79
C ARG A 311 11.18 0.46 21.62
N ALA A 312 10.45 0.44 20.49
CA ALA A 312 10.87 -0.25 19.28
C ALA A 312 12.21 0.31 18.74
N ARG A 313 12.40 1.64 18.79
CA ARG A 313 13.63 2.30 18.36
C ARG A 313 14.86 1.93 19.18
N LEU A 314 14.67 1.64 20.47
CA LEU A 314 15.73 1.32 21.42
C LEU A 314 15.90 -0.18 21.69
N GLY A 315 14.94 -1.00 21.23
CA GLY A 315 14.90 -2.45 21.48
C GLY A 315 14.77 -2.80 22.97
N VAL A 316 13.85 -2.11 23.68
CA VAL A 316 13.57 -2.26 25.13
C VAL A 316 12.08 -2.43 25.42
#